data_AF-A0A936U6Y9-F1
#
_entry.id   AF-A0A936U6Y9-F1
#
_cell.length_a   1.000
_cell.length_b   1.000
_cell.length_c   1.000
_cell.angle_alpha   90.00
_cell.angle_beta   90.00
_cell.angle_gamma   90.00
#
_symmetry.space_group_name_H-M   'P 1'
#
loop_
_entity.id
_entity.type
_entity.pdbx_description
1 polymer ?
#
loop_
_entity_poly.entity_id
_entity_poly.type
_entity_poly.pdbx_seq_one_letter_code
_entity_poly.pdbx_strand_id
1 'polypeptide(L)'
;MGGDERSDEKPIHRVTFTSGFQMLGVPVTWAMYRLFDPGHDAARDTFGGKLPPEAQDEVPVYNVSWFASVMFAEWVGARLPLEPEWEYACRAGTKTRFWSGDTDEDLARVGWTADQQNGGNAQGTPTPSRRSRRTPGASTTFTATCGSGAPMSTTAKPTPPAPTA
;
A
#
# COMPACT_ATOMS: atom_id res chain seq x y z
N MET A 1 7.66 16.61 -2.87
CA MET A 1 6.37 15.92 -2.81
C MET A 1 5.30 16.83 -3.33
N GLY A 2 4.22 16.27 -3.84
CA GLY A 2 3.35 16.90 -4.82
C GLY A 2 3.78 16.66 -6.27
N GLY A 3 2.99 17.17 -7.19
CA GLY A 3 3.08 17.00 -8.64
C GLY A 3 2.72 18.28 -9.38
N ASP A 4 2.84 18.26 -10.71
CA ASP A 4 2.57 19.41 -11.58
C ASP A 4 1.32 19.24 -12.47
N GLU A 5 0.72 18.05 -12.49
CA GLU A 5 -0.46 17.73 -13.32
C GLU A 5 -1.74 18.32 -12.73
N ARG A 6 -2.00 18.13 -11.43
CA ARG A 6 -3.25 18.56 -10.77
C ARG A 6 -3.06 19.75 -9.83
N SER A 7 -4.13 20.50 -9.57
CA SER A 7 -4.07 21.70 -8.73
C SER A 7 -3.90 21.40 -7.24
N ASP A 8 -4.47 20.28 -6.77
CA ASP A 8 -4.39 19.77 -5.40
C ASP A 8 -3.01 19.16 -5.07
N GLU A 9 -2.21 18.84 -6.09
CA GLU A 9 -0.85 18.33 -5.94
C GLU A 9 0.22 19.45 -5.89
N LYS A 10 -0.20 20.72 -6.05
CA LYS A 10 0.68 21.89 -6.10
C LYS A 10 0.67 22.69 -4.78
N PRO A 11 1.77 23.42 -4.48
CA PRO A 11 3.06 23.38 -5.17
C PRO A 11 3.89 22.17 -4.74
N ILE A 12 4.78 21.73 -5.64
CA ILE A 12 5.84 20.78 -5.27
C ILE A 12 6.69 21.41 -4.17
N HIS A 13 6.79 20.73 -3.04
CA HIS A 13 7.52 21.22 -1.87
C HIS A 13 8.40 20.14 -1.25
N ARG A 14 9.39 20.56 -0.46
CA ARG A 14 10.28 19.65 0.26
C ARG A 14 9.63 19.23 1.57
N VAL A 15 9.66 17.93 1.85
CA VAL A 15 9.28 17.35 3.13
C VAL A 15 10.51 16.70 3.74
N THR A 16 10.69 16.86 5.05
CA THR A 16 11.79 16.27 5.81
C THR A 16 11.21 15.41 6.92
N PHE A 17 11.57 14.12 6.96
CA PHE A 17 11.25 13.25 8.08
C PHE A 17 12.34 13.36 9.14
N THR A 18 11.97 13.72 10.37
CA THR A 18 12.90 13.87 11.51
C THR A 18 13.17 12.55 12.22
N SER A 19 12.48 11.48 11.83
CA SER A 19 12.63 10.13 12.36
C SER A 19 12.33 9.12 11.25
N GLY A 20 12.94 7.93 11.37
CA GLY A 20 12.58 6.81 10.51
C GLY A 20 11.16 6.31 10.81
N PHE A 21 10.53 5.71 9.81
CA PHE A 21 9.23 5.07 9.93
C PHE A 21 9.24 3.72 9.21
N GLN A 22 8.26 2.88 9.54
CA GLN A 22 8.01 1.61 8.87
C GLN A 22 6.60 1.63 8.29
N MET A 23 6.43 0.98 7.15
CA MET A 23 5.14 0.81 6.49
C MET A 23 5.00 -0.66 6.09
N LEU A 24 3.79 -1.19 6.13
CA LEU A 24 3.52 -2.52 5.58
C LEU A 24 3.92 -2.55 4.10
N GLY A 25 4.62 -3.62 3.69
CA GLY A 25 5.05 -3.80 2.30
C GLY A 25 3.92 -4.23 1.36
N VAL A 26 2.77 -4.60 1.93
CA VAL A 26 1.55 -4.97 1.23
C VAL A 26 0.35 -4.31 1.91
N PRO A 27 -0.76 -4.09 1.20
CA PRO A 27 -2.04 -3.73 1.80
C PRO A 27 -2.43 -4.70 2.92
N VAL A 28 -3.26 -4.23 3.85
CA VAL A 28 -3.89 -5.12 4.85
C VAL A 28 -4.75 -6.14 4.11
N THR A 29 -4.48 -7.42 4.33
CA THR A 29 -5.22 -8.50 3.64
C THR A 29 -6.47 -8.91 4.40
N TRP A 30 -7.36 -9.65 3.74
CA TRP A 30 -8.51 -10.28 4.38
C TRP A 30 -8.10 -11.18 5.55
N ALA A 31 -7.03 -11.97 5.42
CA ALA A 31 -6.51 -12.80 6.51
C ALA A 31 -6.16 -11.97 7.76
N MET A 32 -5.49 -10.82 7.57
CA MET A 32 -5.10 -9.94 8.67
C MET A 32 -6.32 -9.29 9.33
N TYR A 33 -7.23 -8.74 8.52
CA TYR A 33 -8.38 -8.00 9.03
C TYR A 33 -9.38 -8.89 9.77
N ARG A 34 -9.55 -10.16 9.36
CA ARG A 34 -10.41 -11.13 10.06
C ARG A 34 -9.93 -11.47 11.46
N LEU A 35 -8.65 -11.27 11.79
CA LEU A 35 -8.18 -11.41 13.17
C LEU A 35 -8.73 -10.30 14.08
N PHE A 36 -9.00 -9.13 13.51
CA PHE A 36 -9.59 -7.98 14.20
C PHE A 36 -11.12 -8.03 14.20
N ASP A 37 -11.73 -8.29 13.04
CA ASP A 37 -13.19 -8.37 12.87
C ASP A 37 -13.56 -9.66 12.13
N PRO A 38 -13.72 -10.80 12.84
CA PRO A 38 -14.11 -12.07 12.24
C PRO A 38 -15.51 -12.03 11.59
N GLY A 39 -16.33 -11.06 11.98
CA GLY A 39 -17.69 -10.86 11.49
C GLY A 39 -17.77 -9.92 10.28
N HIS A 40 -16.64 -9.44 9.76
CA HIS A 40 -16.59 -8.63 8.56
C HIS A 40 -17.00 -9.46 7.33
N ASP A 41 -18.30 -9.64 7.14
CA ASP A 41 -18.92 -10.45 6.08
C ASP A 41 -19.51 -9.57 4.97
N ALA A 42 -18.79 -8.51 4.60
CA ALA A 42 -19.17 -7.67 3.47
C ALA A 42 -18.99 -8.47 2.17
N ALA A 43 -19.97 -9.33 1.87
CA ALA A 43 -20.12 -10.16 0.69
C ALA A 43 -18.78 -10.75 0.21
N ARG A 44 -18.51 -12.02 0.56
CA ARG A 44 -17.39 -12.89 0.11
C ARG A 44 -17.19 -13.01 -1.41
N ASP A 45 -17.83 -12.14 -2.17
CA ASP A 45 -17.68 -11.96 -3.58
C ASP A 45 -16.40 -11.17 -3.91
N THR A 46 -15.25 -11.70 -3.52
CA THR A 46 -13.96 -11.19 -4.00
C THR A 46 -13.96 -11.27 -5.52
N PHE A 47 -14.11 -10.12 -6.19
CA PHE A 47 -14.18 -10.03 -7.65
C PHE A 47 -15.26 -10.91 -8.32
N GLY A 48 -16.42 -11.17 -7.72
CA GLY A 48 -17.38 -12.10 -8.34
C GLY A 48 -17.15 -13.59 -7.97
N GLY A 49 -16.41 -13.87 -6.89
CA GLY A 49 -16.04 -15.25 -6.49
C GLY A 49 -15.02 -15.88 -7.45
N LYS A 50 -14.35 -15.04 -8.24
CA LYS A 50 -13.47 -15.47 -9.34
C LYS A 50 -12.09 -15.92 -8.89
N LEU A 51 -11.73 -15.67 -7.63
CA LEU A 51 -10.46 -16.10 -7.06
C LEU A 51 -10.60 -17.47 -6.37
N PRO A 52 -9.59 -18.36 -6.54
CA PRO A 52 -9.59 -19.63 -5.84
C PRO A 52 -9.58 -19.37 -4.32
N PRO A 53 -10.19 -20.25 -3.50
CA PRO A 53 -10.37 -20.02 -2.06
C PRO A 53 -9.09 -19.63 -1.32
N GLU A 54 -7.96 -20.26 -1.67
CA GLU A 54 -6.65 -19.97 -1.08
C GLU A 54 -6.13 -18.56 -1.37
N ALA A 55 -6.55 -17.93 -2.47
CA ALA A 55 -6.13 -16.58 -2.83
C ALA A 55 -7.04 -15.48 -2.25
N GLN A 56 -8.23 -15.83 -1.75
CA GLN A 56 -9.19 -14.85 -1.22
C GLN A 56 -8.70 -14.19 0.07
N ASP A 57 -7.81 -14.86 0.81
CA ASP A 57 -7.25 -14.37 2.07
C ASP A 57 -6.01 -13.48 1.88
N GLU A 58 -5.38 -13.54 0.71
CA GLU A 58 -4.16 -12.80 0.36
C GLU A 58 -4.43 -11.46 -0.32
N VAL A 59 -5.64 -11.26 -0.86
CA VAL A 59 -6.04 -9.99 -1.44
C VAL A 59 -6.24 -8.91 -0.37
N PRO A 60 -6.10 -7.63 -0.74
CA PRO A 60 -6.44 -6.51 0.14
C PRO A 60 -7.88 -6.62 0.63
N VAL A 61 -8.08 -6.42 1.93
CA VAL A 61 -9.42 -6.23 2.49
C VAL A 61 -10.02 -4.99 1.84
N TYR A 62 -11.31 -5.00 1.52
CA TYR A 62 -12.04 -3.86 0.96
C TYR A 62 -13.38 -3.66 1.67
N ASN A 63 -14.11 -2.58 1.34
CA ASN A 63 -15.33 -2.16 2.06
C ASN A 63 -15.10 -1.83 3.54
N VAL A 64 -13.90 -1.34 3.87
CA VAL A 64 -13.53 -0.88 5.21
C VAL A 64 -13.66 0.63 5.28
N SER A 65 -14.37 1.14 6.30
CA SER A 65 -14.48 2.58 6.52
C SER A 65 -13.16 3.17 7.03
N TRP A 66 -12.94 4.47 6.83
CA TRP A 66 -11.76 5.15 7.38
C TRP A 66 -11.65 4.96 8.90
N PHE A 67 -12.77 5.09 9.62
CA PHE A 67 -12.81 4.89 11.07
C PHE A 67 -12.39 3.47 11.47
N ALA A 68 -12.94 2.45 10.80
CA ALA A 68 -12.55 1.06 11.05
C ALA A 68 -11.06 0.80 10.77
N SER A 69 -10.49 1.52 9.81
CA SER A 69 -9.07 1.40 9.45
C SER A 69 -8.15 2.02 10.50
N VAL A 70 -8.55 3.14 11.10
CA VAL A 70 -7.87 3.71 12.27
C VAL A 70 -7.94 2.75 13.45
N MET A 71 -9.13 2.19 13.74
CA MET A 71 -9.30 1.21 14.82
C MET A 71 -8.44 -0.04 14.63
N PHE A 72 -8.37 -0.57 13.39
CA PHE A 72 -7.50 -1.69 13.06
C PHE A 72 -6.03 -1.35 13.27
N ALA A 73 -5.59 -0.17 12.79
CA ALA A 73 -4.20 0.27 12.94
C ALA A 73 -3.82 0.39 14.42
N GLU A 74 -4.68 0.98 15.25
CA GLU A 74 -4.47 1.05 16.70
C GLU A 74 -4.43 -0.33 17.35
N TRP A 75 -5.32 -1.24 16.94
CA TRP A 75 -5.38 -2.61 17.46
C TRP A 75 -4.07 -3.39 17.23
N VAL A 76 -3.41 -3.21 16.08
CA VAL A 76 -2.09 -3.81 15.81
C VAL A 76 -0.91 -3.00 16.37
N GLY A 77 -1.16 -1.91 17.11
CA GLY A 77 -0.12 -1.04 17.65
C GLY A 77 0.60 -0.18 16.61
N ALA A 78 -0.10 0.17 15.53
CA ALA A 78 0.39 1.01 14.43
C ALA A 78 -0.52 2.24 14.21
N ARG A 79 -0.32 2.94 13.09
CA ARG A 79 -1.16 4.03 12.62
C ARG A 79 -1.26 4.01 11.09
N LEU A 80 -2.23 4.73 10.54
CA LEU A 80 -2.24 5.03 9.11
C LEU A 80 -1.02 5.89 8.73
N PRO A 81 -0.49 5.72 7.50
CA PRO A 81 0.58 6.57 7.01
C PRO A 81 0.07 7.99 6.82
N LEU A 82 0.96 8.96 7.04
CA LEU A 82 0.71 10.32 6.60
C LEU A 82 0.79 10.36 5.06
N GLU A 83 0.04 11.25 4.43
CA GLU A 83 0.14 11.53 2.99
C GLU A 83 1.60 11.65 2.52
N PRO A 84 2.48 12.43 3.18
CA PRO A 84 3.88 12.49 2.80
C PRO A 84 4.64 11.16 2.93
N GLU A 85 4.36 10.35 3.94
CA GLU A 85 5.03 9.05 4.11
C GLU A 85 4.62 8.08 3.01
N TRP A 86 3.33 8.11 2.65
CA TRP A 86 2.79 7.32 1.56
C TRP A 86 3.39 7.72 0.22
N GLU A 87 3.38 9.01 -0.13
CA GLU A 87 3.97 9.47 -1.39
C GLU A 87 5.47 9.16 -1.45
N TYR A 88 6.22 9.34 -0.35
CA TYR A 88 7.64 8.99 -0.29
C TYR A 88 7.88 7.51 -0.57
N ALA A 89 7.12 6.62 0.08
CA ALA A 89 7.24 5.18 -0.12
C ALA A 89 6.90 4.78 -1.56
N CYS A 90 5.86 5.38 -2.14
CA CYS A 90 5.37 5.02 -3.47
C CYS A 90 6.20 5.61 -4.62
N ARG A 91 6.93 6.70 -4.39
CA ARG A 91 7.95 7.18 -5.32
C ARG A 91 9.21 6.31 -5.34
N ALA A 92 9.51 5.58 -4.26
CA ALA A 92 10.68 4.70 -4.18
C ALA A 92 12.01 5.38 -4.63
N GLY A 93 12.15 6.68 -4.37
CA GLY A 93 13.31 7.49 -4.76
C GLY A 93 13.31 8.01 -6.20
N THR A 94 12.30 7.70 -7.02
CA THR A 94 12.18 8.24 -8.38
C THR A 94 11.50 9.61 -8.41
N LYS A 95 11.63 10.30 -9.56
CA LYS A 95 10.92 11.55 -9.88
C LYS A 95 9.95 11.39 -11.05
N THR A 96 9.84 10.17 -11.56
CA THR A 96 8.95 9.78 -12.66
C THR A 96 7.49 9.79 -12.19
N ARG A 97 6.57 9.73 -13.15
CA ARG A 97 5.11 9.67 -12.92
C ARG A 97 4.72 8.46 -12.08
N PHE A 98 5.34 7.31 -12.35
CA PHE A 98 5.22 6.08 -11.58
C PHE A 98 6.61 5.61 -11.14
N TRP A 99 6.73 4.85 -10.05
CA TRP A 99 8.04 4.28 -9.68
C TRP A 99 8.62 3.36 -10.77
N SER A 100 7.77 2.80 -11.63
CA SER A 100 8.13 1.92 -12.73
C SER A 100 8.49 2.63 -14.04
N GLY A 101 8.29 3.96 -14.14
CA GLY A 101 8.55 4.76 -15.32
C GLY A 101 7.55 5.91 -15.51
N ASP A 102 7.45 6.42 -16.74
CA ASP A 102 6.66 7.62 -17.07
C ASP A 102 5.46 7.34 -17.99
N THR A 103 5.33 6.12 -18.54
CA THR A 103 4.26 5.78 -19.47
C THR A 103 3.19 4.89 -18.85
N ASP A 104 2.03 4.82 -19.50
CA ASP A 104 0.95 3.93 -19.07
C ASP A 104 1.35 2.44 -19.24
N GLU A 105 2.22 2.12 -20.21
CA GLU A 105 2.83 0.79 -20.33
C GLU A 105 3.74 0.47 -19.14
N ASP A 106 4.45 1.46 -18.60
CA ASP A 106 5.26 1.28 -17.40
C ASP A 106 4.40 0.98 -16.17
N LEU A 107 3.22 1.61 -16.08
CA LEU A 107 2.22 1.31 -15.04
C LEU A 107 1.62 -0.08 -15.22
N ALA A 108 1.24 -0.46 -16.45
CA ALA A 108 0.61 -1.74 -16.75
C ALA A 108 1.49 -2.95 -16.39
N ARG A 109 2.82 -2.80 -16.36
CA ARG A 109 3.74 -3.87 -15.94
C ARG A 109 3.70 -4.18 -14.45
N VAL A 110 3.25 -3.24 -13.63
CA VAL A 110 3.37 -3.31 -12.15
C VAL A 110 2.06 -3.10 -11.41
N GLY A 111 1.05 -2.53 -12.07
CA GLY A 111 -0.25 -2.20 -11.50
C GLY A 111 -1.39 -2.93 -12.22
N TRP A 112 -2.48 -3.13 -11.48
CA TRP A 112 -3.75 -3.59 -12.05
C TRP A 112 -4.62 -2.37 -12.34
N THR A 113 -4.80 -2.06 -13.62
CA THR A 113 -5.54 -0.87 -14.08
C THR A 113 -6.88 -1.28 -14.72
N ALA A 114 -7.83 -0.35 -14.84
CA ALA A 114 -9.19 -0.67 -15.31
C ALA A 114 -9.25 -1.05 -16.80
N ASP A 115 -8.33 -0.53 -17.61
CA ASP A 115 -8.12 -0.91 -19.02
C ASP A 115 -7.75 -2.40 -19.17
N GLN A 116 -6.99 -2.95 -18.23
CA GLN A 116 -6.68 -4.39 -18.15
C GLN A 116 -7.91 -5.25 -17.82
N GLN A 117 -8.97 -4.66 -17.25
CA GLN A 117 -10.18 -5.41 -16.85
C GLN A 117 -11.19 -5.58 -18.00
N ASN A 118 -11.11 -4.77 -19.06
CA ASN A 118 -12.13 -4.70 -20.12
C ASN A 118 -11.70 -5.18 -21.52
N GLY A 119 -10.50 -5.76 -21.67
CA GLY A 119 -10.13 -6.50 -22.88
C GLY A 119 -8.74 -6.16 -23.42
N GLY A 120 -7.77 -7.03 -23.14
CA GLY A 120 -6.46 -7.03 -23.77
C GLY A 120 -5.47 -7.85 -22.95
N ASN A 121 -5.01 -8.97 -23.52
CA ASN A 121 -3.97 -9.91 -23.03
C ASN A 121 -4.18 -10.64 -21.67
N ALA A 122 -4.82 -11.81 -21.75
CA ALA A 122 -4.70 -12.87 -20.73
C ALA A 122 -3.29 -13.51 -20.63
N GLN A 123 -2.23 -12.78 -20.98
CA GLN A 123 -0.83 -13.26 -20.96
C GLN A 123 0.11 -12.14 -20.52
N GLY A 124 0.03 -11.76 -19.25
CA GLY A 124 1.00 -10.85 -18.63
C GLY A 124 0.89 -10.94 -17.12
N THR A 125 1.50 -11.95 -16.52
CA THR A 125 1.72 -11.89 -15.07
C THR A 125 2.66 -10.72 -14.81
N PRO A 126 2.30 -9.70 -14.01
CA PRO A 126 3.26 -8.67 -13.63
C PRO A 126 4.45 -9.39 -12.99
N THR A 127 5.62 -9.26 -13.61
CA THR A 127 6.82 -10.00 -13.21
C THR A 127 7.35 -9.33 -11.94
N PRO A 128 7.38 -10.01 -10.79
CA PRO A 128 8.03 -9.45 -9.61
C PRO A 128 9.52 -9.30 -9.89
N SER A 129 10.14 -8.22 -9.40
CA SER A 129 11.59 -8.14 -9.33
C SER A 129 12.11 -9.39 -8.60
N ARG A 130 13.26 -9.91 -9.05
CA ARG A 130 13.79 -11.28 -8.87
C ARG A 130 14.12 -11.70 -7.41
N ARG A 131 13.41 -11.20 -6.40
CA ARG A 131 13.57 -11.57 -4.99
C ARG A 131 12.29 -11.46 -4.15
N SER A 132 11.13 -11.79 -4.70
CA SER A 132 9.97 -12.21 -3.89
C SER A 132 8.96 -12.92 -4.79
N ARG A 133 8.43 -14.06 -4.36
CA ARG A 133 7.44 -14.84 -5.11
C ARG A 133 6.03 -14.33 -4.79
N ARG A 134 5.26 -14.10 -5.87
CA ARG A 134 3.80 -14.27 -6.10
C ARG A 134 2.79 -13.26 -5.49
N THR A 135 1.93 -12.80 -6.40
CA THR A 135 0.73 -11.92 -6.41
C THR A 135 -0.58 -12.73 -6.18
N PRO A 136 -1.82 -12.17 -5.98
CA PRO A 136 -2.40 -11.00 -6.68
C PRO A 136 -3.47 -10.12 -5.95
N GLY A 137 -3.89 -9.04 -6.62
CA GLY A 137 -5.20 -8.38 -6.43
C GLY A 137 -5.11 -6.97 -5.85
N ALA A 138 -5.54 -5.96 -6.60
CA ALA A 138 -5.81 -4.64 -6.02
C ALA A 138 -7.01 -4.02 -6.71
N SER A 139 -8.15 -4.04 -6.02
CA SER A 139 -9.17 -3.01 -6.12
C SER A 139 -9.28 -2.39 -4.73
N THR A 140 -9.18 -1.06 -4.72
CA THR A 140 -9.32 -0.10 -3.63
C THR A 140 -9.54 -0.69 -2.24
N THR A 141 -8.52 -0.65 -1.38
CA THR A 141 -8.58 -0.34 0.08
C THR A 141 -7.16 -0.43 0.68
N PHE A 142 -6.81 0.60 1.45
CA PHE A 142 -5.55 0.88 2.16
C PHE A 142 -4.23 0.53 1.45
N THR A 143 -3.74 1.55 0.75
CA THR A 143 -2.37 1.78 0.27
C THR A 143 -1.83 0.79 -0.75
N ALA A 144 -1.65 1.29 -1.97
CA ALA A 144 -0.95 0.60 -3.06
C ALA A 144 0.32 -0.08 -2.56
N THR A 145 0.57 -1.30 -3.05
CA THR A 145 1.88 -1.96 -2.99
C THR A 145 2.95 -0.99 -3.49
N CYS A 146 3.74 -0.46 -2.56
CA CYS A 146 4.89 0.37 -2.85
C CYS A 146 6.12 -0.53 -2.63
N GLY A 147 6.82 -0.83 -3.73
CA GLY A 147 7.87 -1.84 -3.81
C GLY A 147 8.90 -1.66 -2.70
N SER A 148 9.02 -2.67 -1.85
CA SER A 148 9.92 -2.68 -0.70
C SER A 148 11.38 -2.57 -1.13
N GLY A 149 12.05 -1.51 -0.65
CA GLY A 149 13.46 -1.26 -0.86
C GLY A 149 14.03 -0.28 0.16
N ALA A 150 13.95 -0.60 1.46
CA ALA A 150 14.76 0.08 2.48
C ALA A 150 15.29 -0.95 3.50
N PRO A 151 16.60 -0.96 3.80
CA PRO A 151 17.21 -1.92 4.71
C PRO A 151 16.82 -1.67 6.18
N MET A 152 16.75 -2.78 6.92
CA MET A 152 16.41 -2.88 8.35
C MET A 152 17.30 -2.00 9.25
N SER A 153 16.69 -1.34 10.23
CA SER A 153 17.35 -1.05 11.51
C SER A 153 16.33 -1.02 12.64
N THR A 154 16.65 -1.73 13.71
CA THR A 154 15.90 -1.84 14.97
C THR A 154 16.02 -0.54 15.76
N THR A 155 14.92 0.13 16.06
CA THR A 155 14.95 1.28 16.99
C THR A 155 14.55 0.86 18.39
N ALA A 156 15.51 0.96 19.29
CA ALA A 156 15.31 0.96 20.74
C ALA A 156 14.42 2.16 21.16
N LYS A 157 13.57 1.91 22.16
CA LYS A 157 12.60 2.87 22.72
C LYS A 157 13.28 4.18 23.17
N PRO A 158 12.77 5.37 22.82
CA PRO A 158 13.29 6.63 23.34
C PRO A 158 13.04 6.73 24.85
N THR A 159 14.08 7.07 25.61
CA THR A 159 14.00 7.39 27.04
C THR A 159 13.72 8.89 27.20
N PRO A 160 12.74 9.31 28.02
CA PRO A 160 12.46 10.74 28.22
C PRO A 160 13.62 11.44 28.95
N PRO A 161 13.86 12.74 28.68
CA PRO A 161 14.90 13.50 29.36
C PRO A 161 14.58 13.67 30.85
N ALA A 162 15.62 13.57 31.68
CA ALA A 162 15.53 13.77 33.12
C ALA A 162 15.11 15.22 33.44
N PRO A 163 14.32 15.46 34.50
CA PRO A 163 13.93 16.80 34.90
C PRO A 163 15.14 17.58 35.40
N THR A 164 15.36 18.76 34.82
CA THR A 164 16.34 19.74 35.30
C THR A 164 15.84 20.35 36.62
N ALA A 165 16.67 20.31 37.65
CA ALA A 165 16.50 21.06 38.89
C ALA A 165 16.98 22.51 38.73
#